data_AF-A0A6I3FB68-F1
#
_entry.id   AF-A0A6I3FB68-F1
#
_cell.length_a   1.000
_cell.length_b   1.000
_cell.length_c   1.000
_cell.angle_alpha   90.00
_cell.angle_beta   90.00
_cell.angle_gamma   90.00
#
_symmetry.space_group_name_H-M   'P 1'
#
loop_
_entity.id
_entity.type
_entity.pdbx_description
1 polymer ?
#
loop_
_entity_poly.entity_id
_entity_poly.type
_entity_poly.pdbx_seq_one_letter_code
_entity_poly.pdbx_strand_id
1 'polypeptide(L)'
;MLKRSKSSAVLAVLALVFVVLGIVGSAGSAVAQESPSQDDVVTSDAPIVADDAGFVAIVKVSGLIDPVLADFISSSIVKAENEGALSLVLQVNSTGVVVSDAVFIDLLRQIQSSTVPVGIWVGPSGSHLTGPAAQFVGAAAQVGMAPGTRLGNAGEPLIAGLDMKRLAPLIDNTVSNQEAADLGITTLDAPTVGDYLVNSPGVKTREITAENGEIRREPLTQVRFGQISLVAQLMHTVASPA
;
A
#
# COMPACT_ATOMS: atom_id res chain seq x y z
N MET A 1 65.30 12.75 -0.11
CA MET A 1 65.45 12.01 -1.38
C MET A 1 64.06 11.80 -1.99
N LEU A 2 63.73 12.61 -3.01
CA LEU A 2 62.55 12.48 -3.88
C LEU A 2 63.00 11.82 -5.20
N LYS A 3 62.20 10.91 -5.79
CA LYS A 3 62.18 10.74 -7.27
C LYS A 3 60.93 10.01 -7.83
N ARG A 4 60.13 10.81 -8.56
CA ARG A 4 59.41 10.60 -9.86
C ARG A 4 58.44 9.40 -10.01
N SER A 5 57.14 9.58 -10.23
CA SER A 5 56.39 10.16 -11.38
C SER A 5 56.46 9.37 -12.71
N LYS A 6 55.29 8.90 -13.18
CA LYS A 6 54.96 8.67 -14.59
C LYS A 6 53.49 9.07 -14.86
N SER A 7 53.33 9.95 -15.84
CA SER A 7 52.06 10.44 -16.44
C SER A 7 51.78 9.71 -17.75
N SER A 8 50.50 9.64 -18.17
CA SER A 8 50.01 9.52 -19.57
C SER A 8 48.48 9.61 -19.56
N ALA A 9 47.72 10.15 -20.50
CA ALA A 9 47.88 11.16 -21.56
C ALA A 9 46.45 11.45 -22.09
N VAL A 10 46.21 12.67 -22.56
CA VAL A 10 44.96 13.24 -23.11
C VAL A 10 44.99 13.22 -24.65
N LEU A 11 43.85 13.06 -25.35
CA LEU A 11 43.51 13.62 -26.70
C LEU A 11 42.08 13.14 -27.08
N ALA A 12 41.02 13.92 -27.34
CA ALA A 12 40.73 15.13 -28.15
C ALA A 12 40.35 14.85 -29.64
N VAL A 13 39.02 14.86 -29.88
CA VAL A 13 38.17 15.39 -30.99
C VAL A 13 38.79 15.68 -32.38
N LEU A 14 38.10 15.25 -33.46
CA LEU A 14 38.00 16.02 -34.70
C LEU A 14 36.71 15.69 -35.49
N ALA A 15 36.03 16.73 -35.99
CA ALA A 15 34.84 16.69 -36.83
C ALA A 15 35.19 16.79 -38.32
N LEU A 16 34.32 16.31 -39.22
CA LEU A 16 34.38 16.67 -40.65
C LEU A 16 32.97 16.73 -41.27
N VAL A 17 32.69 17.88 -41.88
CA VAL A 17 31.51 18.23 -42.67
C VAL A 17 31.81 17.97 -44.15
N PHE A 18 30.88 17.39 -44.90
CA PHE A 18 30.87 17.45 -46.36
C PHE A 18 29.49 17.82 -46.87
N VAL A 19 29.43 18.91 -47.64
CA VAL A 19 28.30 19.34 -48.48
C VAL A 19 28.69 19.06 -49.93
N VAL A 20 27.85 18.37 -50.70
CA VAL A 20 27.84 18.44 -52.17
C VAL A 20 26.40 18.44 -52.68
N LEU A 21 26.14 19.38 -53.58
CA LEU A 21 24.89 19.68 -54.28
C LEU A 21 24.90 18.98 -55.66
N GLY A 22 23.76 18.48 -56.13
CA GLY A 22 23.61 17.99 -57.51
C GLY A 22 22.16 17.62 -57.87
N ILE A 23 21.60 18.35 -58.85
CA ILE A 23 20.25 18.22 -59.42
C ILE A 23 20.33 17.38 -60.72
N VAL A 24 19.32 16.54 -61.01
CA VAL A 24 18.61 16.36 -62.31
C VAL A 24 17.65 15.15 -62.19
N GLY A 25 16.42 15.32 -62.69
CA GLY A 25 15.26 14.47 -62.41
C GLY A 25 14.98 13.31 -63.39
N SER A 26 13.89 12.58 -63.13
CA SER A 26 12.86 12.14 -64.09
C SER A 26 11.82 11.23 -63.41
N ALA A 27 10.62 11.23 -63.99
CA ALA A 27 9.35 10.73 -63.46
C ALA A 27 9.27 9.19 -63.30
N GLY A 28 8.55 8.76 -62.26
CA GLY A 28 8.09 7.39 -62.08
C GLY A 28 6.79 7.39 -61.28
N SER A 29 5.72 6.82 -61.86
CA SER A 29 4.36 6.80 -61.34
C SER A 29 4.27 6.15 -59.95
N ALA A 30 3.66 6.85 -58.99
CA ALA A 30 3.29 6.29 -57.70
C ALA A 30 2.00 5.47 -57.86
N VAL A 31 2.09 4.17 -57.59
CA VAL A 31 0.94 3.30 -57.36
C VAL A 31 0.38 3.66 -55.99
N ALA A 32 -0.88 4.13 -55.96
CA ALA A 32 -1.62 4.35 -54.72
C ALA A 32 -1.91 2.98 -54.08
N GLN A 33 -1.31 2.73 -52.91
CA GLN A 33 -1.65 1.57 -52.09
C GLN A 33 -2.82 1.98 -51.20
N GLU A 34 -3.99 1.39 -51.46
CA GLU A 34 -5.21 1.58 -50.69
C GLU A 34 -5.00 1.19 -49.23
N SER A 35 -5.26 2.14 -48.33
CA SER A 35 -5.37 1.91 -46.89
C SER A 35 -6.52 0.92 -46.62
N PRO A 36 -6.32 -0.15 -45.84
CA PRO A 36 -7.43 -0.98 -45.41
C PRO A 36 -8.32 -0.18 -44.46
N SER A 37 -9.59 -0.08 -44.83
CA SER A 37 -10.69 0.48 -44.05
C SER A 37 -10.80 -0.21 -42.69
N GLN A 38 -10.69 0.59 -41.62
CA GLN A 38 -11.04 0.21 -40.25
C GLN A 38 -12.56 0.17 -40.12
N ASP A 39 -13.17 -0.89 -40.60
CA ASP A 39 -14.56 -1.22 -40.27
C ASP A 39 -14.58 -2.72 -39.98
N ASP A 40 -14.31 -3.07 -38.72
CA ASP A 40 -14.79 -4.29 -38.03
C ASP A 40 -14.21 -4.34 -36.61
N VAL A 41 -14.46 -3.28 -35.82
CA VAL A 41 -14.41 -3.39 -34.36
C VAL A 41 -15.83 -3.76 -33.93
N VAL A 42 -16.08 -5.04 -33.71
CA VAL A 42 -17.27 -5.48 -32.98
C VAL A 42 -17.07 -5.10 -31.51
N THR A 43 -17.34 -3.83 -31.17
CA THR A 43 -17.62 -3.43 -29.80
C THR A 43 -18.96 -4.05 -29.42
N SER A 44 -18.91 -5.15 -28.67
CA SER A 44 -20.06 -5.66 -27.93
C SER A 44 -20.48 -4.61 -26.90
N ASP A 45 -21.47 -3.79 -27.25
CA ASP A 45 -22.13 -2.77 -26.41
C ASP A 45 -23.06 -3.40 -25.34
N ALA A 46 -22.62 -4.51 -24.73
CA ALA A 46 -23.30 -5.01 -23.56
C ALA A 46 -23.00 -4.04 -22.42
N PRO A 47 -24.01 -3.44 -21.76
CA PRO A 47 -23.76 -2.58 -20.62
C PRO A 47 -22.98 -3.40 -19.59
N ILE A 48 -21.78 -2.95 -19.25
CA ILE A 48 -21.06 -3.43 -18.09
C ILE A 48 -21.91 -2.99 -16.92
N VAL A 49 -22.83 -3.86 -16.47
CA VAL A 49 -23.45 -3.71 -15.18
C VAL A 49 -22.28 -3.68 -14.22
N ALA A 50 -21.98 -2.51 -13.65
CA ALA A 50 -21.01 -2.40 -12.58
C ALA A 50 -21.56 -3.26 -11.45
N ASP A 51 -21.18 -4.54 -11.44
CA ASP A 51 -21.42 -5.40 -10.29
C ASP A 51 -20.87 -4.63 -9.10
N ASP A 52 -21.70 -4.44 -8.08
CA ASP A 52 -21.34 -3.78 -6.83
C ASP A 52 -20.30 -4.65 -6.13
N ALA A 53 -19.08 -4.62 -6.66
CA ALA A 53 -17.93 -5.37 -6.21
C ALA A 53 -17.33 -4.75 -4.93
N GLY A 54 -18.03 -3.75 -4.36
CA GLY A 54 -17.63 -2.97 -3.22
C GLY A 54 -16.27 -2.30 -3.41
N PHE A 55 -15.74 -1.74 -2.32
CA PHE A 55 -14.38 -1.22 -2.30
C PHE A 55 -13.69 -1.58 -0.99
N VAL A 56 -12.37 -1.66 -1.04
CA VAL A 56 -11.52 -1.72 0.17
C VAL A 56 -10.84 -0.37 0.33
N ALA A 57 -11.00 0.23 1.51
CA ALA A 57 -10.28 1.45 1.87
C ALA A 57 -8.93 1.08 2.48
N ILE A 58 -7.87 1.77 2.08
CA ILE A 58 -6.57 1.70 2.76
C ILE A 58 -6.22 3.08 3.24
N VAL A 59 -5.90 3.21 4.53
CA VAL A 59 -5.45 4.48 5.09
C VAL A 59 -4.08 4.32 5.73
N LYS A 60 -3.22 5.32 5.50
CA LYS A 60 -1.86 5.32 6.06
C LYS A 60 -1.87 5.87 7.48
N VAL A 61 -1.34 5.09 8.41
CA VAL A 61 -1.12 5.45 9.82
C VAL A 61 0.37 5.42 10.07
N SER A 62 1.02 6.57 10.09
CA SER A 62 2.48 6.65 10.26
C SER A 62 2.85 7.73 11.25
N GLY A 63 3.87 7.46 12.07
CA GLY A 63 4.28 8.34 13.17
C GLY A 63 3.58 8.00 14.48
N LEU A 64 3.65 8.91 15.45
CA LEU A 64 2.98 8.75 16.74
C LEU A 64 1.46 8.93 16.58
N ILE A 65 0.67 8.17 17.34
CA ILE A 65 -0.78 8.37 17.35
C ILE A 65 -1.11 9.60 18.19
N ASP A 66 -1.10 10.75 17.52
CA ASP A 66 -1.47 12.07 18.06
C ASP A 66 -2.95 12.39 17.81
N PRO A 67 -3.48 13.51 18.32
CA PRO A 67 -4.90 13.83 18.16
C PRO A 67 -5.34 13.93 16.70
N VAL A 68 -4.46 14.35 15.79
CA VAL A 68 -4.76 14.49 14.35
C VAL A 68 -4.85 13.12 13.71
N LEU A 69 -3.90 12.23 13.99
CA LEU A 69 -3.89 10.88 13.46
C LEU A 69 -5.01 10.02 14.05
N ALA A 70 -5.31 10.21 15.34
CA ALA A 70 -6.43 9.57 16.02
C ALA A 70 -7.78 9.94 15.39
N ASP A 71 -8.03 11.24 15.18
CA ASP A 71 -9.25 11.72 14.52
C ASP A 71 -9.36 11.21 13.07
N PHE A 72 -8.24 11.16 12.35
CA PHE A 72 -8.20 10.60 11.00
C PHE A 72 -8.56 9.10 10.97
N ILE A 73 -8.03 8.30 11.90
CA ILE A 73 -8.37 6.87 12.00
C ILE A 73 -9.86 6.72 12.29
N SER A 74 -10.38 7.44 13.29
CA SER A 74 -11.80 7.39 13.66
C SER A 74 -12.72 7.78 12.50
N SER A 75 -12.41 8.90 11.84
CA SER A 75 -13.17 9.38 10.67
C SER A 75 -13.09 8.40 9.50
N SER A 76 -11.97 7.70 9.33
CA SER A 76 -11.81 6.68 8.28
C SER A 76 -12.67 5.45 8.54
N ILE A 77 -12.79 5.03 9.82
CA ILE A 77 -13.69 3.93 10.21
C ILE A 77 -15.14 4.32 9.92
N VAL A 78 -15.59 5.47 10.45
CA VAL A 78 -16.96 5.97 10.24
C VAL A 78 -17.28 6.13 8.76
N LYS A 79 -16.33 6.64 7.95
CA LYS A 79 -16.52 6.77 6.51
C LYS A 79 -16.65 5.41 5.83
N ALA A 80 -15.80 4.44 6.17
CA ALA A 80 -15.86 3.10 5.61
C ALA A 80 -17.20 2.41 5.92
N GLU A 81 -17.71 2.58 7.15
CA GLU A 81 -19.03 2.08 7.56
C GLU A 81 -20.17 2.75 6.78
N ASN A 82 -20.18 4.08 6.71
CA ASN A 82 -21.23 4.84 6.03
C ASN A 82 -21.28 4.59 4.52
N GLU A 83 -20.14 4.39 3.89
CA GLU A 83 -20.03 4.12 2.45
C GLU A 83 -20.19 2.63 2.10
N GLY A 84 -20.34 1.74 3.08
CA GLY A 84 -20.47 0.31 2.84
C GLY A 84 -19.21 -0.34 2.28
N ALA A 85 -18.03 0.06 2.77
CA ALA A 85 -16.76 -0.57 2.38
C ALA A 85 -16.76 -2.07 2.74
N LEU A 86 -16.10 -2.89 1.93
CA LEU A 86 -15.91 -4.31 2.23
C LEU A 86 -14.95 -4.52 3.40
N SER A 87 -13.95 -3.66 3.51
CA SER A 87 -12.97 -3.65 4.59
C SER A 87 -12.24 -2.29 4.62
N LEU A 88 -11.76 -1.92 5.80
CA LEU A 88 -10.80 -0.83 5.99
C LEU A 88 -9.46 -1.42 6.44
N VAL A 89 -8.38 -1.11 5.73
CA VAL A 89 -7.02 -1.53 6.08
C VAL A 89 -6.24 -0.32 6.59
N LEU A 90 -5.73 -0.42 7.82
CA LEU A 90 -4.76 0.53 8.32
C LEU A 90 -3.37 0.03 7.92
N GLN A 91 -2.69 0.77 7.05
CA GLN A 91 -1.28 0.56 6.75
C GLN A 91 -0.46 1.28 7.82
N VAL A 92 0.18 0.52 8.72
CA VAL A 92 0.75 1.06 9.96
C VAL A 92 2.27 1.07 9.95
N ASN A 93 2.84 2.21 10.35
CA ASN A 93 4.22 2.39 10.78
C ASN A 93 4.25 3.37 11.98
N SER A 94 4.01 2.85 13.18
CA SER A 94 3.90 3.65 14.41
C SER A 94 4.70 3.02 15.55
N THR A 95 5.39 3.85 16.31
CA THR A 95 6.20 3.43 17.46
C THR A 95 5.57 3.77 18.81
N GLY A 96 4.39 4.43 18.84
CA GLY A 96 3.75 4.81 20.08
C GLY A 96 2.50 5.68 19.92
N VAL A 97 1.94 6.07 21.07
CA VAL A 97 0.70 6.83 21.22
C VAL A 97 0.98 8.06 22.08
N VAL A 98 0.48 9.23 21.68
CA VAL A 98 0.63 10.48 22.46
C VAL A 98 -0.69 11.14 22.83
N VAL A 99 -1.82 10.65 22.29
CA VAL A 99 -3.14 10.96 22.85
C VAL A 99 -3.31 10.35 24.24
N SER A 100 -4.24 10.88 25.03
CA SER A 100 -4.61 10.28 26.32
C SER A 100 -5.14 8.86 26.16
N ASP A 101 -4.96 8.02 27.18
CA ASP A 101 -5.49 6.66 27.23
C ASP A 101 -6.98 6.59 26.89
N ALA A 102 -7.79 7.55 27.35
CA ALA A 102 -9.22 7.59 27.04
C ALA A 102 -9.50 7.62 25.53
N VAL A 103 -8.81 8.49 24.79
CA VAL A 103 -8.94 8.61 23.33
C VAL A 103 -8.46 7.34 22.64
N PHE A 104 -7.35 6.76 23.09
CA PHE A 104 -6.81 5.53 22.49
C PHE A 104 -7.68 4.31 22.79
N ILE A 105 -8.25 4.21 23.98
CA ILE A 105 -9.25 3.21 24.39
C ILE A 105 -10.47 3.30 23.49
N ASP A 106 -10.96 4.51 23.19
CA ASP A 106 -12.12 4.69 22.31
C ASP A 106 -11.81 4.26 20.87
N LEU A 107 -10.60 4.52 20.36
CA LEU A 107 -10.15 3.98 19.07
C LEU A 107 -10.10 2.46 19.05
N LEU A 108 -9.52 1.83 20.08
CA LEU A 108 -9.46 0.37 20.17
C LEU A 108 -10.85 -0.26 20.16
N ARG A 109 -11.80 0.32 20.90
CA ARG A 109 -13.20 -0.11 20.89
C ARG A 109 -13.83 0.08 19.52
N GLN A 110 -13.62 1.23 18.88
CA GLN A 110 -14.17 1.52 17.57
C GLN A 110 -13.68 0.53 16.50
N ILE A 111 -12.39 0.18 16.52
CA ILE A 111 -11.82 -0.86 15.65
C ILE A 111 -12.49 -2.22 15.93
N GLN A 112 -12.60 -2.60 17.21
CA GLN A 112 -13.16 -3.89 17.64
C GLN A 112 -14.65 -4.03 17.32
N SER A 113 -15.43 -2.95 17.43
CA SER A 113 -16.88 -2.96 17.24
C SER A 113 -17.34 -2.50 15.86
N SER A 114 -16.41 -2.20 14.96
CA SER A 114 -16.71 -1.73 13.61
C SER A 114 -17.56 -2.75 12.84
N THR A 115 -18.59 -2.28 12.16
CA THR A 115 -19.44 -3.10 11.28
C THR A 115 -18.71 -3.52 10.00
N VAL A 116 -17.72 -2.73 9.59
CA VAL A 116 -16.79 -3.06 8.51
C VAL A 116 -15.52 -3.68 9.10
N PRO A 117 -15.02 -4.82 8.59
CA PRO A 117 -13.79 -5.44 9.09
C PRO A 117 -12.59 -4.49 8.99
N VAL A 118 -12.02 -4.11 10.14
CA VAL A 118 -10.80 -3.29 10.20
C VAL A 118 -9.57 -4.19 10.29
N GLY A 119 -8.76 -4.16 9.24
CA GLY A 119 -7.50 -4.87 9.12
C GLY A 119 -6.29 -4.02 9.46
N ILE A 120 -5.23 -4.63 9.99
CA ILE A 120 -3.94 -3.99 10.23
C ILE A 120 -2.91 -4.65 9.29
N TRP A 121 -2.21 -3.83 8.52
CA TRP A 121 -1.04 -4.25 7.79
C TRP A 121 0.18 -3.45 8.23
N VAL A 122 1.12 -4.09 8.90
CA VAL A 122 2.39 -3.45 9.31
C VAL A 122 3.29 -3.38 8.09
N GLY A 123 3.54 -2.17 7.60
CA GLY A 123 4.24 -2.03 6.33
C GLY A 123 4.38 -0.59 5.85
N PRO A 124 5.29 -0.33 4.89
CA PRO A 124 6.06 -1.32 4.13
C PRO A 124 7.27 -1.88 4.90
N SER A 125 8.13 -2.67 4.25
CA SER A 125 9.35 -3.22 4.84
C SER A 125 10.15 -2.20 5.67
N GLY A 126 10.64 -2.63 6.84
CA GLY A 126 11.32 -1.77 7.81
C GLY A 126 10.39 -0.99 8.75
N SER A 127 9.07 -1.05 8.55
CA SER A 127 8.09 -0.40 9.43
C SER A 127 7.99 -1.07 10.79
N HIS A 128 7.55 -0.29 11.77
CA HIS A 128 7.35 -0.73 13.14
C HIS A 128 5.89 -0.55 13.54
N LEU A 129 5.38 -1.48 14.34
CA LEU A 129 4.16 -1.30 15.11
C LEU A 129 4.49 -1.65 16.55
N THR A 130 4.97 -0.66 17.30
CA THR A 130 5.47 -0.87 18.67
C THR A 130 4.85 0.08 19.69
N GLY A 131 5.08 -0.20 20.98
CA GLY A 131 4.49 0.59 22.07
C GLY A 131 2.99 0.33 22.20
N PRO A 132 2.23 1.18 22.91
CA PRO A 132 0.78 1.01 23.08
C PRO A 132 0.01 0.87 21.76
N ALA A 133 0.52 1.45 20.66
CA ALA A 133 -0.07 1.33 19.32
C ALA A 133 -0.17 -0.13 18.85
N ALA A 134 0.72 -1.02 19.30
CA ALA A 134 0.69 -2.44 18.96
C ALA A 134 -0.59 -3.14 19.45
N GLN A 135 -1.34 -2.57 20.40
CA GLN A 135 -2.64 -3.11 20.83
C GLN A 135 -3.68 -3.15 19.71
N PHE A 136 -3.51 -2.39 18.62
CA PHE A 136 -4.33 -2.49 17.42
C PHE A 136 -4.47 -3.92 16.87
N VAL A 137 -3.42 -4.75 16.95
CA VAL A 137 -3.48 -6.12 16.42
C VAL A 137 -4.47 -7.02 17.19
N GLY A 138 -4.72 -6.71 18.46
CA GLY A 138 -5.70 -7.41 19.28
C GLY A 138 -7.15 -6.94 19.04
N ALA A 139 -7.34 -5.73 18.50
CA ALA A 139 -8.65 -5.22 18.11
C ALA A 139 -9.00 -5.54 16.64
N ALA A 140 -8.00 -5.81 15.82
CA ALA A 140 -8.14 -6.00 14.38
C ALA A 140 -8.87 -7.29 13.99
N ALA A 141 -9.64 -7.23 12.91
CA ALA A 141 -10.18 -8.43 12.27
C ALA A 141 -9.05 -9.30 11.69
N GLN A 142 -8.10 -8.66 11.00
CA GLN A 142 -7.02 -9.33 10.28
C GLN A 142 -5.70 -8.59 10.47
N VAL A 143 -4.60 -9.34 10.51
CA VAL A 143 -3.25 -8.81 10.71
C VAL A 143 -2.32 -9.39 9.65
N GLY A 144 -1.56 -8.53 8.99
CA GLY A 144 -0.50 -8.89 8.05
C GLY A 144 0.73 -8.03 8.27
N MET A 145 1.89 -8.52 7.84
CA MET A 145 3.18 -7.87 8.08
C MET A 145 4.08 -8.00 6.87
N ALA A 146 4.69 -6.89 6.45
CA ALA A 146 5.72 -6.90 5.40
C ALA A 146 7.06 -7.49 5.94
N PRO A 147 7.95 -8.00 5.07
CA PRO A 147 9.26 -8.49 5.48
C PRO A 147 10.11 -7.40 6.14
N GLY A 148 10.81 -7.74 7.22
CA GLY A 148 11.69 -6.81 7.93
C GLY A 148 10.95 -5.80 8.82
N THR A 149 9.66 -6.02 9.07
CA THR A 149 8.88 -5.22 10.04
C THR A 149 9.03 -5.75 11.46
N ARG A 150 8.71 -4.91 12.45
CA ARG A 150 8.73 -5.26 13.88
C ARG A 150 7.39 -4.95 14.53
N LEU A 151 6.93 -5.85 15.40
CA LEU A 151 5.66 -5.74 16.13
C LEU A 151 5.87 -6.07 17.61
N GLY A 152 5.38 -5.23 18.53
CA GLY A 152 5.31 -5.59 19.96
C GLY A 152 5.61 -4.46 20.93
N ASN A 153 6.05 -4.79 22.14
CA ASN A 153 6.08 -3.88 23.30
C ASN A 153 4.72 -3.19 23.50
N ALA A 154 3.63 -3.95 23.40
CA ALA A 154 2.26 -3.46 23.42
C ALA A 154 1.85 -2.88 24.79
N GLY A 155 2.58 -3.23 25.84
CA GLY A 155 2.21 -2.92 27.22
C GLY A 155 0.96 -3.68 27.67
N GLU A 156 0.49 -3.36 28.87
CA GLU A 156 -0.73 -3.97 29.40
C GLU A 156 -1.96 -3.60 28.55
N PRO A 157 -2.84 -4.56 28.23
CA PRO A 157 -4.07 -4.28 27.50
C PRO A 157 -4.93 -3.22 28.18
N LEU A 158 -5.25 -2.15 27.45
CA LEU A 158 -6.03 -1.03 27.99
C LEU A 158 -7.54 -1.29 28.04
N ILE A 159 -8.01 -2.27 27.26
CA ILE A 159 -9.41 -2.71 27.27
C ILE A 159 -9.50 -4.24 27.34
N ALA A 160 -10.59 -4.72 27.91
CA ALA A 160 -10.96 -6.13 27.86
C ALA A 160 -11.45 -6.53 26.45
N GLY A 161 -11.39 -7.83 26.15
CA GLY A 161 -11.94 -8.39 24.91
C GLY A 161 -11.00 -8.34 23.70
N LEU A 162 -9.82 -7.75 23.82
CA LEU A 162 -8.79 -7.86 22.78
C LEU A 162 -8.36 -9.33 22.60
N ASP A 163 -7.95 -9.69 21.39
CA ASP A 163 -7.43 -11.02 21.10
C ASP A 163 -6.09 -11.25 21.81
N MET A 164 -6.17 -11.87 22.98
CA MET A 164 -5.01 -12.18 23.80
C MET A 164 -4.10 -13.24 23.18
N LYS A 165 -4.56 -14.03 22.21
CA LYS A 165 -3.66 -14.96 21.49
C LYS A 165 -2.63 -14.18 20.68
N ARG A 166 -3.04 -13.04 20.12
CA ARG A 166 -2.14 -12.13 19.40
C ARG A 166 -1.33 -11.24 20.33
N LEU A 167 -1.96 -10.72 21.41
CA LEU A 167 -1.32 -9.72 22.27
C LEU A 167 -0.38 -10.28 23.33
N ALA A 168 -0.66 -11.45 23.92
CA ALA A 168 0.14 -11.95 25.03
C ALA A 168 1.64 -12.07 24.71
N PRO A 169 2.07 -12.53 23.50
CA PRO A 169 3.49 -12.56 23.14
C PRO A 169 4.14 -11.18 22.97
N LEU A 170 3.32 -10.13 22.83
CA LEU A 170 3.74 -8.78 22.44
C LEU A 170 3.81 -7.80 23.59
N ILE A 171 3.33 -8.15 24.79
CA ILE A 171 3.22 -7.22 25.93
C ILE A 171 4.58 -6.57 26.24
N ASP A 172 5.60 -7.40 26.48
CA ASP A 172 6.95 -6.96 26.87
C ASP A 172 8.03 -7.31 25.83
N ASN A 173 7.65 -7.93 24.71
CA ASN A 173 8.57 -8.38 23.68
C ASN A 173 8.20 -7.82 22.31
N THR A 174 9.19 -7.79 21.42
CA THR A 174 9.01 -7.42 20.01
C THR A 174 9.40 -8.58 19.11
N VAL A 175 8.51 -8.95 18.21
CA VAL A 175 8.70 -10.02 17.21
C VAL A 175 8.97 -9.44 15.82
N SER A 176 9.58 -10.25 14.97
CA SER A 176 9.70 -10.04 13.52
C SER A 176 8.46 -10.53 12.77
N ASN A 177 8.36 -10.23 11.47
CA ASN A 177 7.27 -10.72 10.63
C ASN A 177 7.19 -12.26 10.58
N GLN A 178 8.34 -12.96 10.58
CA GLN A 178 8.36 -14.43 10.55
C GLN A 178 7.91 -15.01 11.89
N GLU A 179 8.47 -14.53 13.00
CA GLU A 179 8.08 -14.98 14.34
C GLU A 179 6.58 -14.70 14.62
N ALA A 180 6.06 -13.57 14.14
CA ALA A 180 4.63 -13.26 14.25
C ALA A 180 3.76 -14.28 13.50
N ALA A 181 4.20 -14.75 12.32
CA ALA A 181 3.51 -15.80 11.58
C ALA A 181 3.59 -17.15 12.31
N ASP A 182 4.77 -17.52 12.81
CA ASP A 182 5.00 -18.77 13.54
C ASP A 182 4.18 -18.84 14.85
N LEU A 183 3.98 -17.69 15.50
CA LEU A 183 3.15 -17.53 16.71
C LEU A 183 1.65 -17.41 16.40
N GLY A 184 1.24 -17.38 15.13
CA GLY A 184 -0.16 -17.21 14.72
C GLY A 184 -0.74 -15.82 15.01
N ILE A 185 0.12 -14.79 15.12
CA ILE A 185 -0.29 -13.40 15.33
C ILE A 185 -0.83 -12.82 14.03
N THR A 186 -0.17 -13.12 12.90
CA THR A 186 -0.66 -12.75 11.57
C THR A 186 -1.74 -13.73 11.11
N THR A 187 -2.80 -13.20 10.51
CA THR A 187 -3.86 -14.01 9.89
C THR A 187 -3.65 -14.20 8.40
N LEU A 188 -2.91 -13.28 7.77
CA LEU A 188 -2.63 -13.30 6.34
C LEU A 188 -1.12 -13.28 6.11
N ASP A 189 -0.65 -14.16 5.22
CA ASP A 189 0.66 -14.00 4.60
C ASP A 189 0.56 -12.88 3.56
N ALA A 190 1.20 -11.75 3.84
CA ALA A 190 1.04 -10.52 3.08
C ALA A 190 2.35 -9.72 2.98
N PRO A 191 3.30 -10.18 2.14
CA PRO A 191 4.57 -9.49 1.97
C PRO A 191 4.42 -8.05 1.46
N THR A 192 3.39 -7.82 0.63
CA THR A 192 2.98 -6.49 0.15
C THR A 192 1.55 -6.17 0.57
N VAL A 193 1.19 -4.88 0.50
CA VAL A 193 -0.20 -4.45 0.71
C VAL A 193 -1.13 -5.04 -0.36
N GLY A 194 -0.62 -5.30 -1.57
CA GLY A 194 -1.39 -5.97 -2.63
C GLY A 194 -1.76 -7.40 -2.25
N ASP A 195 -0.80 -8.16 -1.71
CA ASP A 195 -1.03 -9.53 -1.22
C ASP A 195 -2.02 -9.55 -0.07
N TYR A 196 -1.95 -8.56 0.83
CA TYR A 196 -2.92 -8.39 1.91
C TYR A 196 -4.35 -8.27 1.38
N LEU A 197 -4.55 -7.42 0.37
CA LEU A 197 -5.86 -7.17 -0.22
C LEU A 197 -6.42 -8.41 -0.90
N VAL A 198 -5.60 -9.10 -1.71
CA VAL A 198 -6.03 -10.29 -2.46
C VAL A 198 -6.43 -11.42 -1.51
N ASN A 199 -5.76 -11.53 -0.36
CA ASN A 199 -6.04 -12.57 0.64
C ASN A 199 -7.13 -12.15 1.65
N SER A 200 -7.63 -10.90 1.58
CA SER A 200 -8.68 -10.42 2.48
C SER A 200 -10.06 -10.97 2.07
N PRO A 201 -10.85 -11.49 3.02
CA PRO A 201 -12.22 -11.94 2.78
C PRO A 201 -13.08 -10.87 2.09
N GLY A 202 -13.81 -11.29 1.05
CA GLY A 202 -14.78 -10.44 0.35
C GLY A 202 -14.24 -9.72 -0.89
N VAL A 203 -12.93 -9.74 -1.16
CA VAL A 203 -12.38 -9.22 -2.41
C VAL A 203 -12.75 -10.15 -3.57
N LYS A 204 -13.64 -9.67 -4.44
CA LYS A 204 -14.04 -10.40 -5.64
C LYS A 204 -12.95 -10.24 -6.70
N THR A 205 -12.35 -11.35 -7.10
CA THR A 205 -11.45 -11.41 -8.26
C THR A 205 -12.14 -12.10 -9.43
N ARG A 206 -11.97 -11.59 -10.65
CA ARG A 206 -12.35 -12.28 -11.89
C ARG A 206 -11.13 -12.96 -12.48
N GLU A 207 -11.21 -14.25 -12.77
CA GLU A 207 -10.21 -14.93 -13.59
C GLU A 207 -10.49 -14.63 -15.06
N ILE A 208 -9.51 -14.05 -15.75
CA ILE A 208 -9.52 -13.82 -17.20
C ILE A 208 -8.49 -14.79 -17.80
N THR A 209 -8.96 -15.67 -18.67
CA THR A 209 -8.09 -16.48 -19.52
C THR A 209 -7.59 -15.58 -20.65
N ALA A 210 -6.30 -15.24 -20.62
CA ALA A 210 -5.66 -14.53 -21.71
C ALA A 210 -5.63 -15.40 -22.99
N GLU A 211 -5.51 -14.78 -24.17
CA GLU A 211 -5.50 -15.50 -25.46
C GLU A 211 -4.37 -16.55 -25.57
N ASN A 212 -3.32 -16.44 -24.76
CA ASN A 212 -2.23 -17.41 -24.64
C ASN A 212 -2.52 -18.58 -23.69
N GLY A 213 -3.71 -18.63 -23.08
CA GLY A 213 -4.12 -19.66 -22.11
C GLY A 213 -3.72 -19.38 -20.65
N GLU A 214 -3.11 -18.23 -20.33
CA GLU A 214 -2.78 -17.86 -18.95
C GLU A 214 -4.02 -17.42 -18.17
N ILE A 215 -4.24 -17.98 -16.99
CA ILE A 215 -5.27 -17.51 -16.05
C ILE A 215 -4.71 -16.30 -15.30
N ARG A 216 -5.25 -15.11 -15.56
CA ARG A 216 -4.92 -13.87 -14.86
C ARG A 216 -6.06 -13.49 -13.93
N ARG A 217 -5.77 -13.14 -12.67
CA ARG A 217 -6.77 -12.65 -11.72
C ARG A 217 -6.81 -11.14 -11.75
N GLU A 218 -7.95 -10.56 -12.14
CA GLU A 218 -8.21 -9.14 -12.04
C GLU A 218 -9.10 -8.83 -10.84
N PRO A 219 -8.71 -7.90 -9.96
CA PRO A 219 -9.57 -7.47 -8.86
C PRO A 219 -10.75 -6.67 -9.42
N LEU A 220 -11.99 -7.11 -9.14
CA LEU A 220 -13.20 -6.35 -9.46
C LEU A 220 -13.47 -5.28 -8.40
N THR A 221 -12.98 -5.50 -7.18
CA THR A 221 -13.09 -4.57 -6.05
C THR A 221 -12.18 -3.36 -6.23
N GLN A 222 -12.73 -2.15 -6.10
CA GLN A 222 -11.95 -0.92 -6.16
C GLN A 222 -11.12 -0.72 -4.89
N VAL A 223 -9.85 -0.31 -5.03
CA VAL A 223 -9.00 0.06 -3.90
C VAL A 223 -8.97 1.58 -3.78
N ARG A 224 -9.35 2.12 -2.62
CA ARG A 224 -9.33 3.57 -2.35
C ARG A 224 -8.26 3.89 -1.31
N PHE A 225 -7.29 4.72 -1.69
CA PHE A 225 -6.24 5.18 -0.78
C PHE A 225 -6.65 6.48 -0.09
N GLY A 226 -6.56 6.50 1.23
CA GLY A 226 -6.71 7.68 2.07
C GLY A 226 -5.41 8.00 2.80
N GLN A 227 -5.11 9.29 2.93
CA GLN A 227 -4.01 9.81 3.74
C GLN A 227 -4.52 11.02 4.50
N ILE A 228 -3.85 11.39 5.59
CA ILE A 228 -4.11 12.68 6.24
C ILE A 228 -3.91 13.81 5.22
N SER A 229 -4.74 14.85 5.31
CA SER A 229 -4.64 16.00 4.42
C SER A 229 -3.25 16.65 4.56
N LEU A 230 -2.79 17.37 3.54
CA LEU A 230 -1.45 17.96 3.56
C LEU A 230 -1.25 18.93 4.74
N VAL A 231 -2.29 19.68 5.11
CA VAL A 231 -2.26 20.58 6.27
C VAL A 231 -2.19 19.77 7.57
N ALA A 232 -2.98 18.70 7.69
CA ALA A 232 -2.93 17.79 8.83
C ALA A 232 -1.57 17.08 8.94
N GLN A 233 -0.96 16.70 7.82
CA GLN A 233 0.38 16.10 7.76
C GLN A 233 1.44 17.07 8.30
N LEU A 234 1.34 18.36 7.98
CA LEU A 234 2.24 19.37 8.52
C LEU A 234 2.09 19.48 10.06
N MET A 235 0.86 19.57 10.56
CA MET A 235 0.59 19.64 12.00
C MET A 235 1.06 18.38 12.74
N HIS A 236 0.83 17.21 12.15
CA HIS A 236 1.27 15.92 12.66
C HIS A 236 2.80 15.81 12.75
N THR A 237 3.51 16.26 11.72
CA THR A 237 4.99 16.26 11.70
C THR A 237 5.57 17.18 12.78
N VAL A 238 4.90 18.28 13.13
CA VAL A 238 5.33 19.17 14.20
C VAL A 238 5.05 18.57 15.59
N ALA A 239 3.94 17.83 15.73
CA ALA A 239 3.56 17.20 17.00
C ALA A 239 4.34 15.90 17.29
N SER A 240 4.88 15.24 16.26
CA SER A 240 5.67 14.02 16.38
C SER A 240 7.17 14.32 16.28
N PRO A 241 7.95 14.21 17.37
CA PRO A 241 9.41 14.29 17.27
C PRO A 241 9.96 13.10 16.46
N ALA A 242 10.95 13.38 15.62
CA ALA A 242 11.70 12.38 14.84
C ALA A 242 12.66 11.55 15.72
#